data_AF-A0A931FVG8-F1
#
_entry.id   AF-A0A931FVG8-F1
#
_cell.length_a   1.000
_cell.length_b   1.000
_cell.length_c   1.000
_cell.angle_alpha   90.00
_cell.angle_beta   90.00
_cell.angle_gamma   90.00
#
_symmetry.space_group_name_H-M   'P 1'
#
loop_
_entity.id
_entity.type
_entity.pdbx_description
1 polymer ?
#
loop_
_entity_poly.entity_id
_entity_poly.type
_entity_poly.pdbx_seq_one_letter_code
_entity_poly.pdbx_strand_id
1 'polypeptide(L)'
;MKQLLFVTLSCLCACSSGSNTLPDVMENVKTQIGAFYQATQVEDYSPVSYSDIDTAFFIADTDGTILKLSGSVIHKFKARAQNGSIRAYTDTFDIDVYKNEVVAIPRGY
;
A
#
# COMPACT_ATOMS: atom_id res chain seq x y z
N MET A 1 25.28 -4.14 32.74
CA MET A 1 24.03 -4.94 32.84
C MET A 1 22.98 -4.22 32.02
N LYS A 2 22.50 -4.86 30.95
CA LYS A 2 21.58 -4.31 29.95
C LYS A 2 20.17 -4.25 30.52
N GLN A 3 19.52 -3.09 30.50
CA GLN A 3 18.07 -3.00 30.70
C GLN A 3 17.38 -3.00 29.33
N LEU A 4 16.68 -4.10 29.04
CA LEU A 4 15.73 -4.19 27.95
C LEU A 4 14.45 -3.44 28.37
N LEU A 5 14.08 -2.39 27.63
CA LEU A 5 12.74 -1.80 27.70
C LEU A 5 11.91 -2.41 26.57
N PHE A 6 10.99 -3.30 26.94
CA PHE A 6 9.97 -3.85 26.05
C PHE A 6 8.68 -3.03 26.20
N VAL A 7 8.21 -2.49 25.07
CA VAL A 7 6.84 -2.51 24.54
C VAL A 7 5.71 -1.89 25.38
N THR A 8 5.07 -0.88 24.80
CA THR A 8 3.64 -0.94 24.40
C THR A 8 3.36 0.16 23.39
N LEU A 9 3.38 -0.17 22.10
CA LEU A 9 2.84 0.68 21.03
C LEU A 9 1.37 0.30 20.85
N SER A 10 0.49 1.02 21.56
CA SER A 10 -0.95 0.86 21.46
C SER A 10 -1.43 1.37 20.10
N CYS A 11 -1.54 0.45 19.13
CA CYS A 11 -2.16 0.73 17.84
C CYS A 11 -3.68 0.83 18.05
N LEU A 12 -4.18 2.06 18.19
CA LEU A 12 -5.60 2.35 18.17
C LEU A 12 -6.11 2.15 16.74
N CYS A 13 -6.58 0.95 16.43
CA CYS A 13 -7.39 0.69 15.25
C CYS A 13 -8.74 1.40 15.43
N ALA A 14 -8.85 2.62 14.89
CA ALA A 14 -10.13 3.27 14.70
C ALA A 14 -10.90 2.50 13.62
N CYS A 15 -11.87 1.69 14.04
CA CYS A 15 -12.84 1.07 13.17
C CYS A 15 -13.87 2.13 12.72
N SER A 16 -13.64 2.79 11.59
CA SER A 16 -14.69 3.50 10.88
C SER A 16 -15.31 2.58 9.84
N SER A 17 -16.50 2.05 10.16
CA SER A 17 -17.39 1.40 9.19
C SER A 17 -17.92 2.47 8.22
N GLY A 18 -17.11 2.84 7.25
CA GLY A 18 -17.47 3.75 6.16
C GLY A 18 -17.29 3.03 4.84
N SER A 19 -18.26 3.17 3.93
CA SER A 19 -18.07 2.76 2.55
C SER A 19 -16.81 3.43 2.01
N ASN A 20 -15.81 2.65 1.60
CA ASN A 20 -14.57 3.20 1.04
C ASN A 20 -14.92 4.06 -0.19
N THR A 21 -14.81 5.38 -0.08
CA THR A 21 -14.87 6.23 -1.27
C THR A 21 -13.56 6.05 -2.04
N LEU A 22 -13.56 6.32 -3.35
CA LEU A 22 -12.34 6.16 -4.16
C LEU A 22 -11.13 6.95 -3.62
N PRO A 23 -11.29 8.18 -3.10
CA PRO A 23 -10.22 8.87 -2.37
C PRO A 23 -9.66 8.06 -1.19
N ASP A 24 -10.51 7.42 -0.39
CA ASP A 24 -10.11 6.60 0.77
C ASP A 24 -9.34 5.35 0.33
N VAL A 25 -9.70 4.76 -0.81
CA VAL A 25 -8.99 3.60 -1.38
C VAL A 25 -7.56 3.98 -1.72
N MET A 26 -7.34 5.08 -2.44
CA MET A 26 -6.00 5.48 -2.85
C MET A 26 -5.12 5.90 -1.67
N GLU A 27 -5.69 6.48 -0.62
CA GLU A 27 -4.95 6.78 0.60
C GLU A 27 -4.49 5.50 1.32
N ASN A 28 -5.35 4.49 1.40
CA ASN A 28 -4.99 3.17 1.95
C ASN A 28 -3.88 2.50 1.13
N VAL A 29 -3.96 2.53 -0.20
CA VAL A 29 -2.90 2.00 -1.09
C VAL A 29 -1.56 2.69 -0.80
N LYS A 30 -1.54 4.03 -0.78
CA LYS A 30 -0.30 4.80 -0.51
C LYS A 30 0.28 4.47 0.85
N THR A 31 -0.57 4.34 1.87
CA THR A 31 -0.17 3.98 3.24
C THR A 31 0.49 2.61 3.28
N GLN A 32 -0.11 1.60 2.64
CA GLN A 32 0.45 0.24 2.62
C GLN A 32 1.75 0.16 1.84
N ILE A 33 1.84 0.83 0.69
CA ILE A 33 3.08 0.89 -0.09
C ILE A 33 4.19 1.58 0.73
N GLY A 34 3.88 2.68 1.42
CA GLY A 34 4.84 3.35 2.30
C GLY A 34 5.30 2.45 3.46
N ALA A 35 4.37 1.76 4.11
CA ALA A 35 4.67 0.81 5.18
C ALA A 35 5.53 -0.36 4.69
N PHE A 36 5.28 -0.84 3.47
CA PHE A 36 6.08 -1.88 2.82
C PHE A 36 7.55 -1.46 2.63
N TYR A 37 7.82 -0.26 2.10
CA TYR A 37 9.20 0.22 1.93
C TYR A 37 9.89 0.55 3.25
N GLN A 38 9.14 0.96 4.28
CA GLN A 38 9.66 1.09 5.64
C GLN A 38 10.05 -0.27 6.22
N ALA A 39 9.20 -1.29 6.07
CA ALA A 39 9.44 -2.64 6.58
C ALA A 39 10.62 -3.34 5.89
N THR A 40 10.81 -3.08 4.59
CA THR A 40 11.94 -3.59 3.80
C THR A 40 13.22 -2.76 3.93
N GLN A 41 13.19 -1.70 4.75
CA GLN A 41 14.33 -0.82 5.06
C GLN A 41 14.98 -0.21 3.80
N VAL A 42 14.16 0.22 2.84
CA VAL A 42 14.68 0.93 1.66
C VAL A 42 15.21 2.30 2.07
N GLU A 43 16.53 2.46 2.01
CA GLU A 43 17.23 3.68 2.40
C GLU A 43 16.87 4.86 1.51
N ASP A 44 16.67 6.03 2.13
CA ASP A 44 16.25 7.28 1.47
C ASP A 44 15.01 7.13 0.59
N TYR A 45 14.11 6.21 0.95
CA TYR A 45 12.82 6.06 0.29
C TYR A 45 12.06 7.39 0.27
N SER A 46 11.67 7.82 -0.93
CA SER A 46 10.86 9.01 -1.14
C SER A 46 9.86 8.77 -2.27
N PRO A 47 8.54 8.80 -1.99
CA PRO A 47 7.53 8.63 -3.03
C PRO A 47 7.56 9.81 -4.01
N VAL A 48 7.47 9.52 -5.31
CA VAL A 48 7.42 10.54 -6.38
C VAL A 48 6.01 10.63 -6.95
N SER A 49 5.42 9.49 -7.33
CA SER A 49 4.06 9.47 -7.87
C SER A 49 3.43 8.08 -7.75
N TYR A 50 2.10 8.05 -7.86
CA TYR A 50 1.29 6.84 -7.97
C TYR A 50 0.40 7.02 -9.20
N SER A 51 0.23 6.00 -10.03
CA SER A 51 -0.83 5.99 -11.03
C SER A 51 -2.20 5.88 -10.38
N ASP A 52 -3.25 6.13 -11.16
CA ASP A 52 -4.58 5.65 -10.83
C ASP A 52 -4.61 4.11 -10.81
N ILE A 53 -5.65 3.54 -10.19
CA ILE A 53 -5.87 2.09 -10.20
C ILE A 53 -6.32 1.69 -11.60
N ASP A 54 -5.44 0.97 -12.31
CA ASP A 54 -5.78 0.31 -13.57
C ASP A 54 -6.56 -0.97 -13.26
N THR A 55 -7.88 -0.91 -13.38
CA THR A 55 -8.78 -2.00 -12.99
C THR A 55 -8.78 -3.10 -14.04
N ALA A 56 -8.45 -4.32 -13.62
CA ALA A 56 -8.40 -5.48 -14.50
C ALA A 56 -9.72 -6.26 -14.50
N PHE A 57 -10.32 -6.48 -13.33
CA PHE A 57 -11.59 -7.18 -13.19
C PHE A 57 -12.29 -6.87 -11.86
N PHE A 58 -13.56 -7.23 -11.75
CA PHE A 58 -14.31 -7.21 -10.50
C PHE A 58 -15.14 -8.49 -10.33
N ILE A 59 -15.46 -8.83 -9.08
CA ILE A 59 -16.36 -9.90 -8.70
C ILE A 59 -17.58 -9.26 -8.07
N ALA A 60 -18.77 -9.62 -8.54
CA ALA A 60 -20.04 -9.14 -8.00
C ALA A 60 -20.89 -10.30 -7.47
N ASP A 61 -21.72 -10.01 -6.48
CA ASP A 61 -22.77 -10.91 -5.99
C ASP A 61 -23.95 -10.98 -6.99
N THR A 62 -24.86 -11.91 -6.75
CA THR A 62 -26.09 -12.14 -7.52
C THR A 62 -27.01 -10.93 -7.61
N ASP A 63 -26.95 -10.01 -6.64
CA ASP A 63 -27.70 -8.75 -6.63
C ASP A 63 -26.95 -7.59 -7.34
N GLY A 64 -25.75 -7.84 -7.87
CA GLY A 64 -24.89 -6.85 -8.52
C GLY A 64 -23.94 -6.09 -7.58
N THR A 65 -23.93 -6.38 -6.28
CA THR A 65 -23.00 -5.78 -5.32
C THR A 65 -21.57 -6.18 -5.64
N ILE A 66 -20.65 -5.22 -5.83
CA ILE A 66 -19.23 -5.51 -6.01
C ILE A 66 -18.65 -6.07 -4.70
N LEU A 67 -18.19 -7.31 -4.73
CA LEU A 67 -17.53 -7.99 -3.62
C LEU A 67 -16.02 -7.71 -3.61
N LYS A 68 -15.43 -7.58 -4.80
CA LYS A 68 -14.00 -7.36 -4.99
C LYS A 68 -13.74 -6.61 -6.29
N LEU A 69 -12.85 -5.63 -6.26
CA LEU A 69 -12.22 -5.04 -7.44
C LEU A 69 -10.72 -5.35 -7.40
N SER A 70 -10.19 -5.86 -8.51
CA SER A 70 -8.76 -6.15 -8.67
C SER A 70 -8.17 -5.29 -9.78
N GLY A 71 -7.04 -4.67 -9.49
CA GLY A 71 -6.32 -3.81 -10.42
C GLY A 71 -4.85 -3.69 -10.07
N SER A 72 -4.19 -2.66 -10.60
CA SER A 72 -2.80 -2.39 -10.26
C SER A 72 -2.50 -0.90 -10.18
N VAL A 73 -1.45 -0.56 -9.44
CA VAL A 73 -0.90 0.78 -9.33
C VAL A 73 0.58 0.75 -9.64
N ILE A 74 1.03 1.67 -10.50
CA ILE A 74 2.42 1.93 -10.78
C ILE A 74 2.92 2.99 -9.79
N HIS A 75 3.93 2.63 -8.99
CA HIS A 75 4.55 3.50 -8.00
C HIS A 75 5.95 3.92 -8.46
N LYS A 76 6.18 5.23 -8.57
CA LYS A 76 7.51 5.80 -8.81
C LYS A 76 8.05 6.37 -7.52
N PHE A 77 9.30 6.06 -7.20
CA PHE A 77 9.96 6.52 -6.00
C PHE A 77 11.45 6.76 -6.24
N LYS A 78 12.09 7.46 -5.30
CA LYS A 78 13.54 7.56 -5.20
C LYS A 78 14.03 6.74 -4.02
N ALA A 79 15.21 6.15 -4.15
CA ALA A 79 15.90 5.44 -3.09
C ALA A 79 17.41 5.47 -3.31
N ARG A 80 18.18 5.15 -2.27
CA ARG A 80 19.64 4.98 -2.37
C ARG A 80 19.97 3.63 -3.02
N ALA A 81 20.75 3.69 -4.09
CA ALA A 81 21.33 2.52 -4.73
C ALA A 81 22.57 2.02 -3.98
N GLN A 82 22.98 0.78 -4.23
CA GLN A 82 24.17 0.17 -3.60
C GLN A 82 25.47 0.97 -3.78
N ASN A 83 25.57 1.76 -4.86
CA ASN A 83 26.72 2.64 -5.11
C ASN A 83 26.62 4.00 -4.38
N GLY A 84 25.66 4.16 -3.46
CA GLY A 84 25.41 5.38 -2.69
C GLY A 84 24.65 6.48 -3.43
N SER A 85 24.37 6.34 -4.74
CA SER A 85 23.62 7.35 -5.51
C SER A 85 22.11 7.26 -5.27
N ILE A 86 21.42 8.39 -5.25
CA ILE A 86 19.95 8.42 -5.24
C ILE A 86 19.45 8.22 -6.67
N ARG A 87 18.62 7.21 -6.89
CA ARG A 87 18.05 6.88 -8.21
C ARG A 87 16.54 6.82 -8.14
N ALA A 88 15.90 6.97 -9.30
CA ALA A 88 14.47 6.75 -9.45
C ALA A 88 14.20 5.29 -9.82
N TYR A 89 13.15 4.74 -9.24
CA TYR A 89 12.69 3.37 -9.43
C TYR A 89 11.20 3.37 -9.78
N THR A 90 10.72 2.26 -10.32
CA THR A 90 9.32 2.06 -10.66
C THR A 90 8.94 0.63 -10.31
N ASP A 91 7.98 0.49 -9.41
CA ASP A 91 7.41 -0.79 -9.01
C ASP A 91 5.92 -0.83 -9.36
N THR A 92 5.36 -2.03 -9.44
CA THR A 92 3.93 -2.25 -9.63
C THR A 92 3.38 -3.05 -8.46
N PHE A 93 2.25 -2.59 -7.94
CA PHE A 93 1.50 -3.25 -6.89
C PHE A 93 0.17 -3.74 -7.45
N ASP A 94 -0.18 -4.99 -7.18
CA ASP A 94 -1.54 -5.50 -7.33
C ASP A 94 -2.41 -4.94 -6.22
N ILE A 95 -3.57 -4.41 -6.58
CA ILE A 95 -4.52 -3.81 -5.66
C ILE A 95 -5.79 -4.64 -5.64
N ASP A 96 -6.16 -5.11 -4.47
CA ASP A 96 -7.44 -5.75 -4.21
C ASP A 96 -8.27 -4.86 -3.28
N VAL A 97 -9.45 -4.46 -3.74
CA VAL A 97 -10.40 -3.63 -2.99
C VAL A 97 -11.62 -4.49 -2.66
N TYR A 98 -11.81 -4.74 -1.37
CA TYR A 98 -13.00 -5.34 -0.79
C TYR A 98 -13.86 -4.26 -0.12
N LYS A 99 -15.08 -4.64 0.27
CA LYS A 99 -16.04 -3.74 0.92
C LYS A 99 -15.45 -2.95 2.10
N ASN A 100 -14.60 -3.59 2.91
CA ASN A 100 -14.06 -3.02 4.15
C ASN A 100 -12.52 -3.01 4.18
N GLU A 101 -11.86 -3.38 3.09
CA GLU A 101 -10.43 -3.62 3.08
C GLU A 101 -9.85 -3.27 1.72
N VAL A 102 -8.65 -2.71 1.73
CA VAL A 102 -7.82 -2.53 0.55
C VAL A 102 -6.52 -3.27 0.83
N VAL A 103 -5.99 -3.98 -0.16
CA VAL A 103 -4.72 -4.71 -0.04
C VAL A 103 -3.83 -4.32 -1.21
N ALA A 104 -2.61 -3.88 -0.92
CA ALA A 104 -1.58 -3.60 -1.91
C ALA A 104 -0.47 -4.65 -1.83
N ILE A 105 -0.27 -5.41 -2.91
CA ILE A 105 0.64 -6.56 -2.98
C ILE A 105 1.77 -6.23 -3.96
N PRO A 106 3.04 -6.24 -3.55
CA PRO A 106 4.15 -5.98 -4.47
C PRO A 106 4.34 -7.13 -5.47
N ARG A 107 4.55 -6.82 -6.76
CA ARG A 107 4.77 -7.85 -7.80
C ARG A 107 6.20 -8.40 -7.91
N GLY A 108 7.18 -7.80 -7.25
CA GLY A 108 8.60 -8.00 -7.57
C GLY A 108 9.54 -8.14 -6.37
N TYR A 109 9.10 -8.79 -5.29
CA TYR A 109 9.93 -9.09 -4.11
C TYR A 109 10.05 -10.58 -3.86
#